data_AF-A0A1H6B6I6-F1
#
_entry.id   AF-A0A1H6B6I6-F1
#
_cell.length_a   1.000
_cell.length_b   1.000
_cell.length_c   1.000
_cell.angle_alpha   90.00
_cell.angle_beta   90.00
_cell.angle_gamma   90.00
#
_symmetry.space_group_name_H-M   'P 1'
#
loop_
_entity.id
_entity.type
_entity.pdbx_description
1 polymer ?
#
loop_
_entity_poly.entity_id
_entity_poly.type
_entity_poly.pdbx_seq_one_letter_code
_entity_poly.pdbx_strand_id
1 'polypeptide(L)' 'MTVTTSSADYAAEPPLGGSVSLDELARRKSVRPVQSADDLAQDGVFDSDEELDAFLEHVAAERRADLA' A
#
# COMPACT_ATOMS: atom_id res chain seq x y z
N MET A 1 21.48 -2.94 11.97
CA MET A 1 21.74 -2.41 10.62
C MET A 1 20.43 -1.81 10.13
N THR A 2 20.30 -0.49 10.23
CA THR A 2 19.07 0.24 9.88
C THR A 2 19.01 0.39 8.36
N VAL A 3 18.00 -0.20 7.73
CA VAL A 3 17.77 -0.05 6.29
C VAL A 3 16.87 1.16 6.07
N THR A 4 17.46 2.29 5.72
CA THR A 4 16.73 3.43 5.17
C THR A 4 16.55 3.20 3.67
N THR A 5 15.34 2.91 3.21
CA THR A 5 15.06 2.83 1.77
C THR A 5 15.01 4.24 1.19
N SER A 6 16.14 4.71 0.68
CA SER A 6 16.20 5.86 -0.23
C SER A 6 15.66 5.41 -1.59
N SER A 7 14.58 6.05 -2.02
CA SER A 7 13.92 5.78 -3.30
C SER A 7 14.70 6.41 -4.47
N ALA A 8 14.73 5.67 -5.59
CA ALA A 8 15.11 6.08 -6.94
C ALA A 8 16.59 5.91 -7.37
N ASP A 9 17.07 4.67 -7.35
CA ASP A 9 18.00 4.16 -8.37
C ASP A 9 17.71 2.66 -8.59
N TYR A 10 16.55 2.37 -9.20
CA TYR A 10 16.25 1.02 -9.65
C TYR A 10 16.98 0.81 -10.99
N ALA A 11 18.26 0.44 -10.93
CA ALA A 11 18.91 -0.13 -12.09
C ALA A 11 18.08 -1.36 -12.49
N ALA A 12 17.49 -1.33 -13.69
CA ALA A 12 16.68 -2.42 -14.20
C ALA A 12 17.59 -3.63 -14.46
N GLU A 13 17.91 -4.40 -13.41
CA GLU A 13 18.49 -5.71 -13.58
C GLU A 13 17.45 -6.58 -14.31
N PRO A 14 17.77 -7.14 -15.48
CA PRO A 14 16.84 -8.02 -16.17
C PRO A 14 16.53 -9.21 -15.24
N PRO A 15 15.26 -9.53 -14.98
CA PRO A 15 14.91 -10.57 -14.03
C PRO A 15 15.52 -11.90 -14.49
N LEU A 16 16.26 -12.55 -13.59
CA LEU A 16 16.91 -13.86 -13.79
C LEU A 16 15.92 -15.01 -14.07
N GLY A 17 14.61 -14.75 -13.98
CA GLY A 17 13.54 -15.62 -14.45
C GLY A 17 12.70 -14.87 -15.47
N GLY A 18 12.33 -15.54 -16.57
CA GLY A 18 11.53 -14.93 -17.64
C GLY A 18 10.33 -14.13 -17.13
N SER A 19 9.98 -13.06 -17.84
CA SER A 19 8.88 -12.17 -17.47
C SER A 19 7.57 -12.97 -17.32
N VAL A 20 7.07 -13.05 -16.10
CA VAL A 20 5.75 -13.63 -15.81
C VAL A 20 4.70 -12.56 -16.06
N SER A 21 3.59 -12.90 -16.73
CA SER A 21 2.50 -11.94 -16.94
C SER A 21 1.83 -11.57 -15.61
N LEU A 22 1.24 -10.37 -15.55
CA LEU A 22 0.47 -9.92 -14.38
C LEU A 22 -0.68 -10.89 -14.06
N ASP A 23 -1.34 -11.44 -15.08
CA ASP A 23 -2.41 -12.42 -14.91
C ASP A 23 -1.92 -13.71 -14.25
N GLU A 24 -0.73 -14.19 -14.63
CA GLU A 24 -0.12 -15.38 -14.04
C GLU A 24 0.32 -15.12 -12.60
N LEU A 25 0.85 -13.92 -12.29
CA LEU A 25 1.15 -13.50 -10.92
C LEU A 25 -0.12 -13.42 -10.06
N ALA A 26 -1.20 -12.86 -10.59
CA ALA A 26 -2.49 -12.75 -9.90
C ALA A 26 -3.09 -14.13 -9.59
N ARG A 27 -3.05 -15.05 -10.56
CA ARG A 27 -3.45 -16.46 -10.37
C ARG A 27 -2.66 -17.13 -9.26
N ARG A 28 -1.32 -17.04 -9.30
CA ARG A 28 -0.45 -17.68 -8.29
C ARG A 28 -0.68 -17.16 -6.88
N LYS A 29 -0.94 -15.86 -6.74
CA LYS A 29 -1.20 -15.23 -5.44
C LYS A 29 -2.67 -15.31 -5.03
N SER A 30 -3.54 -15.84 -5.90
CA SER A 30 -5.00 -15.87 -5.70
C SER A 30 -5.58 -14.50 -5.34
N VAL A 31 -5.02 -13.45 -5.93
CA VAL A 31 -5.45 -12.07 -5.74
C VAL A 31 -6.24 -11.58 -6.95
N ARG A 32 -7.14 -10.63 -6.72
CA ARG A 32 -7.87 -9.92 -7.78
C ARG A 32 -7.44 -8.46 -7.80
N PRO A 33 -7.35 -7.84 -8.99
CA PRO A 33 -7.11 -6.40 -9.07
C PRO A 33 -8.27 -5.63 -8.43
N VAL A 34 -7.93 -4.58 -7.69
CA VAL A 34 -8.87 -3.62 -7.11
C VAL A 34 -9.51 -2.82 -8.25
N GLN A 35 -10.83 -2.85 -8.37
CA GLN A 35 -11.61 -2.15 -9.40
C GLN A 35 -12.07 -0.77 -8.91
N SER A 36 -12.35 -0.62 -7.62
CA SER A 36 -12.69 0.67 -7.01
C SER A 36 -12.20 0.76 -5.56
N ALA A 37 -12.30 1.96 -4.97
CA ALA A 37 -12.03 2.13 -3.54
C ALA A 37 -12.99 1.31 -2.67
N ASP A 38 -14.20 1.05 -3.15
CA ASP A 38 -15.20 0.26 -2.41
C ASP A 38 -14.75 -1.20 -2.23
N ASP A 39 -13.93 -1.73 -3.13
CA ASP A 39 -13.36 -3.09 -2.97
C ASP A 39 -12.40 -3.20 -1.78
N LEU A 40 -11.91 -2.06 -1.27
CA LEU A 40 -11.03 -1.98 -0.10
C LEU A 40 -11.81 -1.72 1.20
N ALA A 41 -13.12 -1.48 1.12
CA ALA A 41 -13.93 -1.27 2.31
C ALA A 41 -13.99 -2.56 3.13
N GLN A 42 -13.73 -2.45 4.42
CA GLN A 42 -13.82 -3.54 5.36
C GLN A 42 -14.53 -3.07 6.62
N ASP A 43 -15.57 -3.80 7.02
CA ASP A 43 -16.31 -3.53 8.25
C ASP A 43 -15.48 -3.92 9.48
N GLY A 44 -15.68 -3.18 10.58
CA GLY A 44 -15.01 -3.48 11.85
C GLY A 44 -13.49 -3.29 11.82
N VAL A 45 -12.98 -2.44 10.92
CA VAL A 45 -11.57 -2.00 10.96
C VAL A 45 -11.30 -1.15 12.19
N PHE A 46 -12.30 -0.39 12.61
CA PHE A 46 -12.29 0.40 13.84
C PHE A 46 -13.36 -0.14 14.78
N ASP A 47 -13.04 -0.19 16.07
CA ASP A 47 -13.93 -0.66 17.12
C ASP A 47 -14.98 0.41 17.49
N SER A 48 -14.70 1.69 17.19
CA SER A 48 -15.64 2.80 17.37
C SER A 48 -15.38 3.99 16.43
N ASP A 49 -16.37 4.88 16.31
CA ASP A 49 -16.25 6.11 15.53
C ASP A 49 -15.19 7.06 16.11
N GLU A 50 -15.01 7.07 17.44
CA GLU A 50 -13.98 7.87 18.09
C GLU A 50 -12.55 7.41 17.72
N GLU A 51 -12.36 6.10 17.50
CA GLU A 51 -11.08 5.56 17.03
C GLU A 51 -10.80 6.01 15.59
N LEU A 52 -11.82 5.97 14.72
CA LEU A 52 -11.73 6.49 13.36
C LEU A 52 -11.37 7.98 13.35
N ASP A 53 -12.02 8.79 14.17
CA ASP A 53 -11.76 10.24 14.27
C ASP A 53 -10.31 10.52 14.72
N ALA A 54 -9.83 9.79 15.74
CA ALA A 54 -8.45 9.91 16.21
C ALA A 54 -7.42 9.53 15.12
N PHE A 55 -7.70 8.48 14.35
CA PHE A 55 -6.87 8.09 13.22
C PHE A 55 -6.82 9.19 12.15
N LEU A 56 -7.97 9.77 11.79
CA LEU A 56 -8.05 10.84 10.79
C LEU A 56 -7.31 12.11 11.23
N GLU A 57 -7.40 12.47 12.52
CA GLU A 57 -6.66 13.60 13.08
C GLU A 57 -5.15 13.37 12.96
N HIS A 58 -4.67 12.18 13.34
CA HIS A 58 -3.26 11.82 13.23
C HIS A 58 -2.75 11.90 11.78
N VAL A 59 -3.46 11.28 10.83
CA VAL A 59 -3.07 11.30 9.40
C VAL A 59 -3.05 12.73 8.86
N ALA A 60 -4.01 13.57 9.26
CA ALA A 60 -4.04 14.96 8.84
C ALA A 60 -2.89 15.78 9.45
N ALA A 61 -2.47 15.49 10.68
CA ALA A 61 -1.31 16.12 11.31
C ALA A 61 0.00 15.74 10.60
N GLU A 62 0.24 14.45 10.35
CA GLU A 62 1.44 13.95 9.66
C GLU A 62 1.57 14.58 8.26
N ARG A 63 0.47 14.57 7.47
CA ARG A 63 0.48 15.20 6.14
C ARG A 63 0.81 16.69 6.17
N ARG A 64 0.39 17.42 7.21
CA ARG A 64 0.71 18.85 7.34
C ARG A 64 2.14 19.05 7.81
N ALA A 65 2.68 18.15 8.63
CA ALA A 65 4.07 18.19 9.09
C ALA A 65 5.06 17.99 7.92
N ASP A 66 4.74 17.12 6.97
CA ASP A 66 5.53 16.90 5.75
C ASP A 66 5.54 18.10 4.78
N LEU A 67 4.60 19.03 4.93
CA LEU A 67 4.44 20.20 4.07
C LEU A 67 5.11 21.47 4.64
N ALA A 68 5.65 21.41 5.86
CA ALA A 68 6.26 22.52 6.58
C ALA A 68 7.80 22.45 6.56
#